data_AF-A0A534GVY0-F1
#
_entry.id   AF-A0A534GVY0-F1
#
_cell.length_a   1.000
_cell.length_b   1.000
_cell.length_c   1.000
_cell.angle_alpha   90.00
_cell.angle_beta   90.00
_cell.angle_gamma   90.00
#
_symmetry.space_group_name_H-M   'P 1'
#
loop_
_entity.id
_entity.type
_entity.pdbx_description
1 polymer ?
#
loop_
_entity_poly.entity_id
_entity_poly.type
_entity_poly.pdbx_seq_one_letter_code
_entity_poly.pdbx_strand_id
1 'polypeptide(L)' 'MLWLKAFHVVFVVTWFAGLFYLPRLFVYHVATADREGLARFVVMERRLFFIMSLGALLAVLFGMAMIAAAPG' A
#
# COMPACT_ATOMS: atom_id res chain seq x y z
N MET A 1 8.37 21.82 8.79
CA MET A 1 8.95 20.46 8.98
C MET A 1 8.00 19.44 9.64
N LEU A 2 7.24 19.79 10.68
CA LEU A 2 6.32 18.83 11.36
C LEU A 2 5.16 18.34 10.49
N TRP A 3 4.53 19.22 9.70
CA TRP A 3 3.44 18.85 8.79
C TRP A 3 3.87 17.85 7.71
N LEU A 4 5.07 18.04 7.14
CA LEU A 4 5.63 17.15 6.13
C LEU A 4 5.93 15.75 6.72
N LYS A 5 6.43 15.71 7.97
CA LYS A 5 6.57 14.47 8.76
C LYS A 5 5.23 13.79 8.98
N ALA A 6 4.21 14.54 9.39
CA ALA A 6 2.87 14.00 9.64
C ALA A 6 2.27 13.38 8.36
N PHE A 7 2.32 14.07 7.22
CA PHE A 7 1.86 13.50 5.94
C PHE A 7 2.65 12.25 5.55
N HIS A 8 3.98 12.28 5.64
CA HIS A 8 4.81 11.11 5.37
C HIS A 8 4.38 9.89 6.21
N VAL A 9 4.22 10.07 7.53
CA VAL A 9 3.79 8.99 8.43
C VAL A 9 2.39 8.47 8.06
N VAL A 10 1.43 9.34 7.73
CA VAL A 10 0.09 8.92 7.29
C VAL A 10 0.15 8.06 6.02
N PHE A 11 0.97 8.45 5.04
CA PHE A 11 1.15 7.65 3.81
C PHE A 11 1.87 6.33 4.09
N VAL A 12 2.87 6.32 4.97
CA VAL A 12 3.57 5.09 5.40
C VAL A 12 2.59 4.13 6.09
N VAL A 13 1.76 4.62 7.02
CA VAL A 13 0.75 3.78 7.72
C VAL A 13 -0.28 3.24 6.74
N THR A 14 -0.74 4.07 5.80
CA THR A 14 -1.71 3.65 4.77
C THR A 14 -1.11 2.59 3.84
N TRP A 15 0.17 2.73 3.48
CA TRP A 15 0.90 1.72 2.72
C TRP A 15 1.07 0.41 3.50
N PHE A 16 1.45 0.51 4.77
CA PHE A 16 1.61 -0.64 5.66
C PHE A 16 0.31 -1.43 5.83
N ALA A 17 -0.83 -0.75 5.94
CA ALA A 17 -2.14 -1.39 5.98
C ALA A 17 -2.42 -2.21 4.71
N GLY A 18 -2.03 -1.70 3.54
CA GLY A 18 -2.12 -2.44 2.27
C GLY A 18 -1.25 -3.70 2.25
N LEU A 19 -0.01 -3.59 2.74
CA LEU A 19 0.95 -4.69 2.85
C LEU A 19 0.44 -5.84 3.71
N PHE A 20 -0.24 -5.55 4.83
CA PHE A 20 -0.83 -6.57 5.69
C PHE A 20 -2.14 -7.15 5.15
N TYR A 21 -2.89 -6.41 4.33
CA TYR A 21 -4.16 -6.85 3.78
C TYR A 21 -4.00 -7.77 2.55
N LEU A 22 -2.94 -7.57 1.76
CA LEU A 22 -2.62 -8.39 0.58
C LEU A 22 -2.41 -9.90 0.88
N PRO A 23 -1.56 -10.34 1.84
CA PRO A 23 -1.37 -11.76 2.13
C PRO A 23 -2.64 -12.43 2.65
N ARG A 24 -3.52 -11.69 3.35
CA ARG A 24 -4.82 -12.21 3.76
C ARG A 24 -5.70 -12.55 2.56
N LEU A 25 -5.70 -11.74 1.51
CA LEU A 25 -6.41 -12.07 0.27
C LEU A 25 -5.85 -13.32 -0.40
N PHE A 26 -4.52 -13.46 -0.47
CA PHE A 26 -3.89 -14.64 -1.06
C PHE A 26 -4.22 -15.95 -0.32
N VAL A 27 -4.35 -15.91 1.01
CA VAL A 27 -4.80 -17.08 1.78
C VAL A 27 -6.23 -17.49 1.39
N TYR A 28 -7.16 -16.52 1.25
CA TYR A 28 -8.51 -16.80 0.78
C TYR A 28 -8.54 -17.28 -0.67
N HIS A 29 -7.65 -16.76 -1.51
CA HIS A 29 -7.50 -17.17 -2.90
C HIS A 29 -7.18 -18.66 -3.01
N VAL A 30 -6.18 -19.14 -2.26
CA VAL A 30 -5.79 -20.57 -2.26
C VAL A 30 -6.86 -21.46 -1.60
N ALA A 31 -7.60 -20.95 -0.63
CA ALA A 31 -8.67 -21.69 0.04
C ALA A 31 -9.94 -21.85 -0.83
N THR A 32 -10.09 -21.06 -1.91
CA THR A 32 -11.28 -21.08 -2.76
C THR A 32 -11.04 -21.94 -4.00
N ALA A 33 -11.85 -22.98 -4.20
CA ALA A 33 -11.73 -23.89 -5.36
C ALA A 33 -12.57 -23.47 -6.58
N ASP A 34 -13.40 -22.42 -6.45
CA ASP A 34 -14.33 -21.97 -7.48
C ASP A 34 -13.69 -20.97 -8.45
N ARG A 35 -13.83 -21.21 -9.76
CA ARG A 35 -13.20 -20.40 -10.82
C ARG A 35 -13.72 -18.97 -10.86
N GLU A 36 -15.02 -18.75 -10.59
CA GLU A 36 -15.60 -17.41 -10.55
C GLU A 36 -15.15 -16.64 -9.31
N GLY A 37 -15.07 -17.31 -8.16
CA GLY A 37 -14.48 -16.76 -6.93
C GLY A 37 -13.04 -16.30 -7.14
N LEU A 38 -12.20 -17.15 -7.74
CA LEU A 38 -10.79 -16.84 -8.02
C LEU A 38 -10.64 -15.59 -8.90
N ALA A 39 -11.42 -15.46 -9.97
CA ALA A 39 -11.38 -14.28 -10.84
C ALA A 39 -11.72 -12.98 -10.09
N ARG A 40 -12.68 -13.02 -9.15
CA ARG A 40 -13.02 -11.87 -8.30
C ARG A 40 -11.89 -11.53 -7.33
N PHE A 41 -11.23 -12.53 -6.74
CA PHE A 41 -10.09 -12.32 -5.84
C PHE A 41 -8.90 -11.69 -6.58
N VAL A 42 -8.57 -12.13 -7.80
CA VAL A 42 -7.51 -11.51 -8.62
C VAL A 42 -7.78 -10.01 -8.84
N VAL A 43 -9.03 -9.63 -9.12
CA VAL A 43 -9.39 -8.22 -9.34
C VAL A 43 -9.26 -7.42 -8.04
N MET A 44 -9.68 -7.97 -6.90
CA MET A 44 -9.52 -7.31 -5.60
C MET A 44 -8.04 -7.16 -5.21
N GLU A 45 -7.22 -8.20 -5.40
CA GLU A 45 -5.77 -8.18 -5.15
C GLU A 45 -5.09 -7.11 -6.00
N ARG A 46 -5.41 -7.06 -7.29
CA ARG A 46 -4.83 -6.07 -8.22
C ARG A 46 -5.23 -4.64 -7.88
N ARG A 47 -6.49 -4.40 -7.50
CA ARG A 47 -6.93 -3.07 -7.03
C ARG A 47 -6.23 -2.67 -5.75
N LEU A 48 -6.14 -3.57 -4.78
CA LEU A 48 -5.48 -3.31 -3.51
C LEU A 48 -3.99 -3.04 -3.70
N PHE A 49 -3.33 -3.84 -4.54
CA PHE A 49 -1.92 -3.64 -4.90
C PHE A 49 -1.71 -2.27 -5.53
N PHE A 50 -2.59 -1.83 -6.42
CA PHE A 50 -2.50 -0.51 -7.03
C PHE A 50 -2.60 0.63 -6.00
N ILE A 51 -3.57 0.55 -5.08
CA ILE A 51 -3.74 1.55 -4.00
C ILE A 51 -2.52 1.52 -3.06
N MET A 52 -2.02 0.34 -2.73
CA MET A 52 -0.82 0.15 -1.91
C MET A 52 0.40 0.77 -2.60
N SER A 53 0.63 0.50 -3.88
CA SER A 53 1.75 1.06 -4.66
C SER A 53 1.67 2.58 -4.78
N LEU A 54 0.46 3.14 -4.95
CA LEU A 54 0.26 4.59 -4.96
C LEU A 54 0.59 5.21 -3.58
N GLY A 55 0.14 4.58 -2.49
CA GLY A 55 0.49 4.99 -1.14
C GLY A 55 2.00 4.91 -0.85
N ALA A 56 2.66 3.85 -1.34
CA ALA A 56 4.11 3.68 -1.25
C ALA A 56 4.87 4.77 -1.99
N LEU A 57 4.44 5.06 -3.23
CA LEU A 57 5.05 6.10 -4.06
C LEU A 57 4.96 7.46 -3.37
N LEU A 58 3.77 7.81 -2.84
CA LEU A 58 3.57 9.05 -2.09
C LEU A 58 4.42 9.08 -0.82
N ALA A 59 4.46 8.00 -0.04
CA ALA A 59 5.30 7.90 1.15
C ALA A 59 6.78 8.16 0.82
N VAL A 60 7.31 7.50 -0.21
CA VAL A 60 8.70 7.65 -0.67
C VAL A 60 8.96 9.08 -1.18
N LEU A 61 8.02 9.66 -1.94
CA LEU A 61 8.14 11.03 -2.45
C LEU A 61 8.21 12.05 -1.30
N PHE A 62 7.32 11.94 -0.31
CA PHE A 62 7.34 12.80 0.87
C PHE A 62 8.60 12.58 1.74
N GLY A 63 9.10 11.35 1.79
CA GLY A 63 10.36 11.02 2.47
C GLY A 63 11.57 11.65 1.78
N MET A 64 11.67 11.55 0.45
CA MET A 64 12.70 12.21 -0.34
C MET A 64 12.60 13.74 -0.24
N ALA A 65 11.39 14.29 -0.29
CA ALA A 65 11.17 15.73 -0.12
C ALA A 65 11.63 16.22 1.26
N MET A 66 11.47 15.41 2.31
CA MET A 66 12.01 15.73 3.64
C MET A 66 13.53 15.75 3.67
N ILE A 67 14.18 14.77 3.02
CA ILE A 67 15.64 14.69 2.94
C ILE A 67 16.19 15.90 2.17
N ALA A 68 15.58 16.25 1.03
CA ALA A 68 15.98 17.41 0.24
C ALA A 68 15.72 18.75 0.96
N ALA A 69 14.64 18.85 1.75
CA ALA A 69 14.30 20.06 2.51
C ALA A 69 15.10 20.21 3.83
N ALA A 70 15.85 19.18 4.23
CA ALA A 70 16.81 19.24 5.31
C ALA A 70 18.22 18.93 4.75
N PRO A 71 18.84 19.89 4.02
CA PRO A 71 20.25 19.82 3.75
C PRO A 71 20.97 20.03 5.08
N GLY A 72 21.38 18.93 5.70
CA GLY A 72 22.49 18.96 6.66
C GLY A 72 23.78 19.25 5.91
#